data_AF-A0A8B6H162-F1
#
_entry.id   AF-A0A8B6H162-F1
#
_cell.length_a   1.000
_cell.length_b   1.000
_cell.length_c   1.000
_cell.angle_alpha   90.00
_cell.angle_beta   90.00
_cell.angle_gamma   90.00
#
_symmetry.space_group_name_H-M   'P 1'
#
loop_
_entity.id
_entity.type
_entity.pdbx_description
1 polymer ?
#
loop_
_entity_poly.entity_id
_entity_poly.type
_entity_poly.pdbx_seq_one_letter_code
_entity_poly.pdbx_strand_id
1 'polypeptide(L)'
;MGHTGNTDIVKELLNYGAEVNVQTLDRRTALHFATWRGNTDIVQELVNHGANVNLQDEDLWAPLYWAAKLNYIQIARILVENGADLNCANAMEQCPLHEVLKNGHTELAKYLISEGAMVTGKIKGVFQYMIDNKDIKTEDRISLCDIFIEAGYPIHSNSSLPQILSRKPHIDQNFVKHVQTQQLEVLTLKSMCRICVRKELIKKANGCSIRAKLSQLPLPKLLQNYIIL
;
A
#
# COMPACT_ATOMS: atom_id res chain seq x y z
N MET A 1 20.84 13.67 24.06
CA MET A 1 21.70 12.64 24.69
C MET A 1 20.80 11.84 25.63
N GLY A 2 20.44 10.60 25.27
CA GLY A 2 19.47 9.81 26.06
C GLY A 2 18.93 8.53 25.40
N HIS A 3 19.26 8.27 24.13
CA HIS A 3 18.73 7.10 23.40
C HIS A 3 19.45 5.78 23.74
N THR A 4 20.73 5.83 24.13
CA THR A 4 21.53 4.63 24.43
C THR A 4 21.11 3.96 25.73
N GLY A 5 21.00 4.72 26.83
CA GLY A 5 20.69 4.17 28.15
C GLY A 5 19.32 3.47 28.25
N ASN A 6 18.29 3.96 27.54
CA ASN A 6 16.98 3.28 27.52
C ASN A 6 17.03 1.97 26.72
N THR A 7 17.87 1.89 25.69
CA THR A 7 18.01 0.69 24.87
C THR A 7 18.78 -0.40 25.62
N ASP A 8 19.82 -0.02 26.37
CA ASP A 8 20.60 -0.96 27.19
C ASP A 8 19.75 -1.58 28.31
N ILE A 9 18.91 -0.78 28.99
CA ILE A 9 17.97 -1.28 30.00
C ILE A 9 16.96 -2.26 29.39
N VAL A 10 16.39 -1.94 28.22
CA VAL A 10 15.44 -2.84 27.55
C VAL A 10 16.11 -4.17 27.18
N LYS A 11 17.32 -4.12 26.62
CA LYS A 11 18.12 -5.32 26.31
C LYS A 11 18.35 -6.18 27.53
N GLU A 12 18.77 -5.56 28.63
CA GLU A 12 19.05 -6.27 29.87
C GLU A 12 17.78 -6.95 30.42
N LEU A 13 16.65 -6.26 30.45
CA LEU A 13 15.37 -6.82 30.90
C LEU A 13 14.92 -8.02 30.03
N LEU A 14 15.05 -7.91 28.70
CA LEU A 14 14.70 -8.99 27.78
C LEU A 14 15.63 -10.21 27.96
N ASN A 15 16.92 -9.99 28.15
CA ASN A 15 17.90 -11.06 28.43
C ASN A 15 17.62 -11.79 29.75
N TYR A 16 17.03 -11.12 30.75
CA TYR A 16 16.58 -11.74 31.99
C TYR A 16 15.19 -12.40 31.89
N GLY A 17 14.62 -12.49 30.69
CA GLY A 17 13.36 -13.21 30.45
C GLY A 17 12.10 -12.39 30.71
N ALA A 18 12.17 -11.06 30.64
CA ALA A 18 10.98 -10.22 30.67
C ALA A 18 10.01 -10.61 29.54
N GLU A 19 8.73 -10.74 29.87
CA GLU A 19 7.70 -11.09 28.89
C GLU A 19 7.48 -9.93 27.90
N VAL A 20 7.88 -10.15 26.64
CA VAL A 20 7.91 -9.10 25.60
C VAL A 20 6.53 -8.64 25.13
N ASN A 21 5.51 -9.49 25.30
CA ASN A 21 4.16 -9.29 24.77
C ASN A 21 3.14 -8.84 25.83
N VAL A 22 3.59 -8.44 27.02
CA VAL A 22 2.70 -7.88 28.06
C VAL A 22 1.96 -6.67 27.53
N GLN A 23 0.65 -6.65 27.78
CA GLN A 23 -0.24 -5.56 27.37
C GLN A 23 -0.62 -4.69 28.58
N THR A 24 -0.63 -3.37 28.38
CA THR A 24 -1.26 -2.43 29.32
C THR A 24 -2.79 -2.57 29.31
N LEU A 25 -3.48 -1.79 30.14
CA LEU A 25 -4.95 -1.70 30.12
C LEU A 25 -5.48 -1.33 28.72
N ASP A 26 -4.81 -0.40 28.03
CA ASP A 26 -5.13 0.03 26.65
C ASP A 26 -4.66 -0.97 25.58
N ARG A 27 -4.33 -2.20 25.98
CA ARG A 27 -3.82 -3.28 25.12
C ARG A 27 -2.51 -2.98 24.39
N ARG A 28 -1.74 -1.98 24.83
CA ARG A 28 -0.46 -1.61 24.21
C ARG A 28 0.68 -2.47 24.75
N THR A 29 1.55 -2.94 23.86
CA THR A 29 2.80 -3.63 24.20
C THR A 29 3.99 -2.67 24.17
N ALA A 30 5.15 -3.13 24.66
CA ALA A 30 6.41 -2.40 24.51
C ALA A 30 6.70 -2.03 23.03
N LEU A 31 6.34 -2.91 22.09
CA LEU A 31 6.51 -2.68 20.65
C LEU A 31 5.65 -1.52 20.13
N HIS A 32 4.43 -1.34 20.67
CA HIS A 32 3.60 -0.18 20.33
C HIS A 32 4.27 1.13 20.76
N PHE A 33 4.76 1.18 22.00
CA PHE A 33 5.42 2.38 22.52
C PHE A 33 6.73 2.68 21.79
N ALA A 34 7.56 1.66 21.51
CA ALA A 34 8.79 1.83 20.75
C ALA A 34 8.52 2.36 19.33
N THR A 35 7.50 1.81 18.67
CA THR A 35 7.07 2.25 17.34
C THR A 35 6.54 3.68 17.36
N TRP A 36 5.67 4.02 18.31
CA TRP A 36 5.13 5.39 18.47
C TRP A 36 6.22 6.42 18.76
N ARG A 37 7.26 6.04 19.52
CA ARG A 37 8.43 6.88 19.81
C ARG A 37 9.42 6.97 18.65
N GLY A 38 9.26 6.16 17.60
CA GLY A 38 10.20 6.11 16.47
C GLY A 38 11.57 5.51 16.84
N ASN A 39 11.65 4.71 17.91
CA ASN A 39 12.92 4.14 18.35
C ASN A 39 13.18 2.80 17.65
N THR A 40 13.81 2.88 16.47
CA THR A 40 14.15 1.73 15.63
C THR A 40 14.99 0.68 16.36
N ASP A 41 15.93 1.08 17.22
CA ASP A 41 16.82 0.15 17.93
C ASP A 41 16.03 -0.71 18.93
N ILE A 42 15.11 -0.08 19.69
CA ILE A 42 14.24 -0.82 20.62
C ILE A 42 13.24 -1.69 19.86
N VAL A 43 12.68 -1.21 18.74
CA VAL A 43 11.80 -2.03 17.89
C VAL A 43 12.53 -3.28 17.43
N GLN A 44 13.76 -3.14 16.92
CA GLN A 44 14.56 -4.29 16.47
C GLN A 44 14.81 -5.27 17.61
N GLU A 45 15.17 -4.77 18.79
CA GLU A 45 15.47 -5.61 19.95
C GLU A 45 14.25 -6.41 20.42
N LEU A 46 13.09 -5.76 20.50
CA LEU A 46 11.83 -6.40 20.89
C LEU A 46 11.45 -7.49 19.89
N VAL A 47 11.57 -7.22 18.60
CA VAL A 47 11.26 -8.19 17.54
C VAL A 47 12.22 -9.38 17.57
N ASN A 48 13.52 -9.14 17.79
CA ASN A 48 14.52 -10.20 17.97
C ASN A 48 14.18 -11.12 19.17
N HIS A 49 13.51 -10.59 20.20
CA HIS A 49 13.05 -11.32 21.38
C HIS A 49 11.61 -11.87 21.24
N GLY A 50 11.06 -11.93 20.03
CA GLY A 50 9.77 -12.57 19.77
C GLY A 50 8.55 -11.69 20.07
N ALA A 51 8.70 -10.36 20.01
CA ALA A 51 7.54 -9.47 20.04
C ALA A 51 6.57 -9.80 18.90
N ASN A 52 5.31 -9.99 19.24
CA ASN A 52 4.25 -10.21 18.26
C ASN A 52 3.91 -8.88 17.59
N VAL A 53 4.35 -8.73 16.33
CA VAL A 53 4.16 -7.53 15.51
C VAL A 53 2.70 -7.25 15.11
N ASN A 54 1.79 -8.19 15.38
CA ASN A 54 0.37 -8.11 15.01
C ASN A 54 -0.57 -7.89 16.19
N LEU A 55 -0.06 -7.78 17.43
CA LEU A 55 -0.91 -7.41 18.55
C LEU A 55 -1.50 -6.02 18.33
N GLN A 56 -2.79 -5.88 18.60
CA GLN A 56 -3.52 -4.64 18.43
C GLN A 56 -3.80 -3.99 19.79
N ASP A 57 -3.70 -2.66 19.83
CA ASP A 57 -4.16 -1.85 20.96
C ASP A 57 -5.70 -1.72 21.01
N GLU A 58 -6.21 -0.92 21.94
CA GLU A 58 -7.66 -0.68 22.12
C GLU A 58 -8.36 -0.16 20.85
N ASP A 59 -7.67 0.67 20.05
CA ASP A 59 -8.18 1.23 18.78
C ASP A 59 -8.08 0.25 17.60
N LEU A 60 -7.67 -0.98 17.90
CA LEU A 60 -7.32 -2.03 16.95
C LEU A 60 -6.09 -1.67 16.09
N TRP A 61 -5.18 -0.81 16.57
CA TRP A 61 -3.98 -0.45 15.83
C TRP A 61 -2.86 -1.43 16.17
N ALA A 62 -2.39 -2.13 15.16
CA ALA A 62 -1.13 -2.85 15.25
C ALA A 62 0.07 -1.88 15.15
N PRO A 63 1.28 -2.26 15.59
CA PRO A 63 2.50 -1.46 15.43
C PRO A 63 2.70 -0.91 14.01
N LEU A 64 2.38 -1.70 12.96
CA LEU A 64 2.52 -1.25 11.57
C LEU A 64 1.62 -0.03 11.25
N TYR A 65 0.43 0.05 11.85
CA TYR A 65 -0.45 1.21 11.69
C TYR A 65 0.19 2.49 12.27
N TRP A 66 0.81 2.39 13.45
CA TRP A 66 1.54 3.51 14.05
C TRP A 66 2.74 3.94 13.19
N ALA A 67 3.52 2.99 12.66
CA ALA A 67 4.63 3.28 11.76
C ALA A 67 4.16 3.97 10.46
N ALA A 68 3.04 3.52 9.90
CA ALA A 68 2.39 4.13 8.74
C ALA A 68 1.94 5.57 9.00
N LYS A 69 1.26 5.80 10.13
CA LYS A 69 0.76 7.11 10.54
C LYS A 69 1.87 8.14 10.73
N LEU A 70 3.00 7.71 11.30
CA LEU A 70 4.13 8.58 11.63
C LEU A 70 5.23 8.60 10.55
N ASN A 71 5.02 7.90 9.43
CA ASN A 71 5.98 7.75 8.33
C ASN A 71 7.34 7.15 8.72
N TYR A 72 7.36 6.20 9.65
CA TYR A 72 8.60 5.53 10.08
C TYR A 72 8.94 4.36 9.16
N ILE A 73 9.52 4.67 7.98
CA ILE A 73 9.84 3.69 6.94
C ILE A 73 10.71 2.54 7.45
N GLN A 74 11.74 2.83 8.25
CA GLN A 74 12.63 1.77 8.77
C GLN A 74 11.93 0.86 9.77
N ILE A 75 11.07 1.40 10.63
CA ILE A 75 10.28 0.59 11.55
C ILE A 75 9.24 -0.23 10.78
N ALA A 76 8.58 0.34 9.77
CA ALA A 76 7.67 -0.39 8.92
C ALA A 76 8.37 -1.57 8.22
N ARG A 77 9.60 -1.39 7.73
CA ARG A 77 10.41 -2.49 7.16
C ARG A 77 10.66 -3.61 8.16
N ILE A 78 11.15 -3.28 9.35
CA ILE A 78 11.40 -4.28 10.41
C ILE A 78 10.12 -5.06 10.72
N LEU A 79 8.98 -4.37 10.86
CA LEU A 79 7.71 -5.00 11.17
C LEU A 79 7.25 -5.94 10.04
N VAL A 80 7.32 -5.49 8.78
CA VAL A 80 6.91 -6.29 7.62
C VAL A 80 7.82 -7.50 7.42
N GLU A 81 9.13 -7.34 7.55
CA GLU A 81 10.11 -8.43 7.49
C GLU A 81 9.88 -9.49 8.56
N ASN A 82 9.24 -9.12 9.68
CA ASN A 82 8.88 -10.02 10.78
C ASN A 82 7.40 -10.43 10.78
N GLY A 83 6.74 -10.34 9.62
CA GLY A 83 5.41 -10.91 9.41
C GLY A 83 4.25 -10.03 9.86
N ALA A 84 4.42 -8.71 9.85
CA ALA A 84 3.30 -7.80 10.08
C ALA A 84 2.22 -7.95 8.99
N ASP A 85 0.97 -8.04 9.40
CA ASP A 85 -0.17 -8.06 8.49
C ASP A 85 -0.39 -6.68 7.88
N LEU A 86 -0.04 -6.56 6.59
CA LEU A 86 -0.20 -5.35 5.79
C LEU A 86 -1.66 -4.87 5.68
N ASN A 87 -2.61 -5.78 5.89
CA ASN A 87 -4.03 -5.53 5.73
C ASN A 87 -4.77 -5.48 7.08
N CYS A 88 -4.04 -5.39 8.19
CA CYS A 88 -4.65 -5.27 9.52
C CYS A 88 -5.58 -4.05 9.56
N ALA A 89 -6.83 -4.26 9.95
CA ALA A 89 -7.85 -3.23 9.97
C ALA A 89 -8.03 -2.66 11.38
N ASN A 90 -8.03 -1.34 11.51
CA ASN A 90 -8.40 -0.68 12.77
C ASN A 90 -9.92 -0.67 12.99
N ALA A 91 -10.39 -0.03 14.07
CA ALA A 91 -11.83 0.10 14.38
C ALA A 91 -12.65 0.83 13.30
N MET A 92 -12.01 1.62 12.43
CA MET A 92 -12.62 2.28 11.27
C MET A 92 -12.49 1.46 9.98
N GLU A 93 -12.02 0.22 10.10
CA GLU A 93 -11.65 -0.70 9.02
C GLU A 93 -10.63 -0.09 8.03
N GLN A 94 -9.73 0.75 8.52
CA GLN A 94 -8.62 1.32 7.77
C GLN A 94 -7.37 0.47 8.01
N CYS A 95 -6.72 0.06 6.93
CA CYS A 95 -5.41 -0.57 6.98
C CYS A 95 -4.28 0.46 6.93
N PRO A 96 -3.02 0.09 7.29
CA PRO A 96 -1.88 0.98 7.25
C PRO A 96 -1.75 1.77 5.93
N LEU A 97 -1.99 1.13 4.79
CA LEU A 97 -1.93 1.77 3.47
C LEU A 97 -2.91 2.96 3.34
N HIS A 98 -4.08 2.93 4.00
CA HIS A 98 -5.01 4.07 3.98
C HIS A 98 -4.38 5.31 4.61
N GLU A 99 -3.71 5.16 5.75
CA GLU A 99 -3.09 6.26 6.48
C GLU A 99 -1.88 6.82 5.70
N VAL A 100 -1.08 5.94 5.11
CA VAL A 100 0.06 6.31 4.26
C VAL A 100 -0.40 7.12 3.05
N LEU A 101 -1.42 6.66 2.32
CA LEU A 101 -1.95 7.35 1.15
C LEU A 101 -2.63 8.68 1.52
N LYS A 102 -3.39 8.71 2.62
CA LYS A 102 -4.07 9.92 3.11
C LYS A 102 -3.09 11.04 3.45
N ASN A 103 -1.95 10.70 4.04
CA ASN A 103 -0.92 11.67 4.43
C ASN A 103 0.14 11.91 3.33
N GLY A 104 0.00 11.29 2.15
CA GLY A 104 0.91 11.51 1.03
C GLY A 104 2.31 10.91 1.22
N HIS A 105 2.46 9.88 2.07
CA HIS A 105 3.73 9.20 2.33
C HIS A 105 4.10 8.26 1.17
N THR A 106 4.45 8.83 0.00
CA THR A 106 4.63 8.12 -1.27
C THR A 106 5.65 6.98 -1.22
N GLU A 107 6.80 7.20 -0.60
CA GLU A 107 7.85 6.17 -0.49
C GLU A 107 7.42 4.98 0.36
N LEU A 108 6.74 5.23 1.47
CA LEU A 108 6.18 4.16 2.30
C LEU A 108 5.02 3.44 1.59
N ALA A 109 4.21 4.15 0.80
CA ALA A 109 3.12 3.55 0.04
C ALA A 109 3.66 2.55 -0.99
N LYS A 110 4.66 2.97 -1.79
CA LYS A 110 5.33 2.10 -2.76
C LYS A 110 5.88 0.84 -2.10
N TYR A 111 6.53 1.00 -0.95
CA TYR A 111 7.05 -0.13 -0.18
C TYR A 111 5.94 -1.10 0.26
N LEU A 112 4.89 -0.61 0.92
CA LEU A 112 3.81 -1.50 1.39
C LEU A 112 3.12 -2.22 0.22
N ILE A 113 2.93 -1.53 -0.91
CA ILE A 113 2.34 -2.13 -2.11
C ILE A 113 3.29 -3.19 -2.72
N SER A 114 4.60 -2.94 -2.75
CA SER A 114 5.55 -3.95 -3.26
C SER A 114 5.59 -5.20 -2.38
N GLU A 115 5.35 -5.06 -1.09
CA GLU A 115 5.23 -6.17 -0.13
C GLU A 115 3.84 -6.86 -0.16
N GLY A 116 2.89 -6.34 -0.94
CA GLY A 116 1.59 -6.99 -1.17
C GLY A 116 0.42 -6.41 -0.37
N ALA A 117 0.51 -5.18 0.13
CA ALA A 117 -0.64 -4.48 0.73
C ALA A 117 -1.78 -4.36 -0.29
N MET A 118 -2.98 -4.80 0.08
CA MET A 118 -4.11 -4.85 -0.83
C MET A 118 -4.82 -3.49 -0.93
N VAL A 119 -5.18 -3.12 -2.16
CA VAL A 119 -6.08 -2.00 -2.39
C VAL A 119 -7.53 -2.45 -2.27
N THR A 120 -8.14 -2.20 -1.12
CA THR A 120 -9.52 -2.57 -0.85
C THR A 120 -10.52 -1.51 -1.34
N GLY A 121 -11.82 -1.85 -1.36
CA GLY A 121 -12.88 -0.92 -1.75
C GLY A 121 -12.95 0.37 -0.91
N LYS A 122 -12.38 0.38 0.31
CA LYS A 122 -12.31 1.58 1.17
C LYS A 122 -11.23 2.56 0.76
N ILE A 123 -10.18 2.10 0.07
CA ILE A 123 -9.16 2.96 -0.53
C ILE A 123 -9.75 3.88 -1.62
N LYS A 124 -10.92 3.54 -2.19
CA LYS A 124 -11.72 4.46 -3.02
C LYS A 124 -12.01 5.78 -2.31
N GLY A 125 -12.29 5.75 -1.01
CA GLY A 125 -12.49 6.94 -0.20
C GLY A 125 -11.23 7.80 -0.12
N VAL A 126 -10.05 7.17 -0.07
CA VAL A 126 -8.76 7.87 -0.06
C VAL A 126 -8.48 8.53 -1.41
N PHE A 127 -8.77 7.84 -2.52
CA PHE A 127 -8.69 8.45 -3.84
C PHE A 127 -9.59 9.69 -3.94
N GLN A 128 -10.84 9.59 -3.48
CA GLN A 128 -11.77 10.72 -3.49
C GLN A 128 -11.28 11.86 -2.58
N TYR A 129 -10.79 11.54 -1.39
CA TYR A 129 -10.16 12.51 -0.47
C TYR A 129 -8.99 13.23 -1.14
N MET A 130 -8.11 12.51 -1.85
CA MET A 130 -6.99 13.08 -2.58
C MET A 130 -7.43 14.07 -3.67
N ILE A 131 -8.52 13.76 -4.38
CA ILE A 131 -9.09 14.64 -5.40
C ILE A 131 -9.73 15.90 -4.78
N ASP A 132 -10.39 15.76 -3.63
CA ASP A 132 -11.13 16.85 -2.99
C ASP A 132 -10.25 17.74 -2.10
N ASN A 133 -9.14 17.22 -1.58
CA ASN A 133 -8.23 17.94 -0.71
C ASN A 133 -7.43 18.99 -1.50
N LYS A 134 -7.64 20.26 -1.17
CA LYS A 134 -7.02 21.42 -1.83
C LYS A 134 -5.56 21.63 -1.45
N ASP A 135 -5.13 21.09 -0.31
CA ASP A 135 -3.80 21.29 0.24
C ASP A 135 -2.76 20.35 -0.39
N ILE A 136 -3.21 19.29 -1.07
CA ILE A 136 -2.33 18.37 -1.80
C ILE A 136 -1.88 19.02 -3.10
N LYS A 137 -0.56 19.11 -3.30
CA LYS A 137 0.04 19.65 -4.51
C LYS A 137 -0.21 18.75 -5.71
N THR A 138 -0.17 19.34 -6.91
CA THR A 138 -0.34 18.63 -8.18
C THR A 138 0.66 17.47 -8.34
N GLU A 139 1.93 17.69 -7.98
CA GLU A 139 2.99 16.67 -8.04
C GLU A 139 2.71 15.46 -7.16
N ASP A 140 2.20 15.70 -5.94
CA ASP A 140 1.83 14.64 -4.99
C ASP A 140 0.59 13.89 -5.49
N ARG A 141 -0.39 14.58 -6.07
CA ARG A 141 -1.57 13.94 -6.68
C ARG A 141 -1.18 13.01 -7.83
N ILE A 142 -0.26 13.45 -8.70
CA ILE A 142 0.26 12.62 -9.80
C ILE A 142 0.93 11.37 -9.23
N SER A 143 1.86 11.56 -8.29
CA SER A 143 2.61 10.47 -7.67
C SER A 143 1.69 9.46 -6.98
N LEU A 144 0.71 9.95 -6.23
CA LEU A 144 -0.29 9.09 -5.58
C LEU A 144 -1.15 8.37 -6.62
N CYS A 145 -1.61 9.04 -7.67
CA CYS A 145 -2.33 8.41 -8.78
C CYS A 145 -1.56 7.22 -9.35
N ASP A 146 -0.28 7.40 -9.64
CA ASP A 146 0.59 6.34 -10.16
C ASP A 146 0.65 5.16 -9.20
N ILE A 147 0.81 5.43 -7.90
CA ILE A 147 0.80 4.41 -6.84
C ILE A 147 -0.54 3.64 -6.82
N PHE A 148 -1.69 4.32 -6.91
CA PHE A 148 -2.99 3.66 -6.97
C PHE A 148 -3.10 2.73 -8.20
N ILE A 149 -2.59 3.16 -9.36
CA ILE A 149 -2.61 2.40 -10.61
C ILE A 149 -1.73 1.15 -10.49
N GLU A 150 -0.50 1.32 -10.00
CA GLU A 150 0.45 0.22 -9.75
C GLU A 150 -0.14 -0.80 -8.79
N ALA A 151 -0.88 -0.34 -7.79
CA ALA A 151 -1.56 -1.17 -6.82
C ALA A 151 -2.86 -1.81 -7.34
N GLY A 152 -3.16 -1.66 -8.64
CA GLY A 152 -4.29 -2.31 -9.31
C GLY A 152 -5.62 -1.59 -9.15
N TYR A 153 -5.65 -0.35 -8.62
CA TYR A 153 -6.87 0.43 -8.51
C TYR A 153 -7.29 0.95 -9.89
N PRO A 154 -8.52 0.66 -10.37
CA PRO A 154 -8.92 0.89 -11.75
C PRO A 154 -9.31 2.36 -12.04
N ILE A 155 -8.45 3.32 -11.72
CA ILE A 155 -8.69 4.77 -11.94
C ILE A 155 -9.09 5.05 -13.38
N HIS A 156 -8.40 4.42 -14.33
CA HIS A 156 -8.61 4.61 -15.77
C HIS A 156 -9.92 4.03 -16.32
N SER A 157 -10.63 3.21 -15.54
CA SER A 157 -11.88 2.60 -16.00
C SER A 157 -13.05 3.58 -16.00
N ASN A 158 -12.92 4.71 -15.30
CA ASN A 158 -13.94 5.76 -15.30
C ASN A 158 -13.66 6.78 -16.42
N SER A 159 -14.32 6.60 -17.58
CA SER A 159 -14.19 7.49 -18.74
C SER A 159 -14.59 8.95 -18.45
N SER A 160 -15.43 9.18 -17.45
CA SER A 160 -15.88 10.52 -17.06
C SER A 160 -14.94 11.19 -16.07
N LEU A 161 -13.96 10.49 -15.50
CA LEU A 161 -13.07 11.02 -14.47
C LEU A 161 -12.34 12.30 -14.92
N PRO A 162 -11.71 12.39 -16.11
CA PRO A 162 -11.08 13.64 -16.55
C PRO A 162 -12.04 14.82 -16.61
N GLN A 163 -13.27 14.60 -17.08
CA GLN A 163 -14.30 15.65 -17.15
C GLN A 163 -14.73 16.12 -15.75
N ILE A 164 -14.82 15.20 -14.79
CA ILE A 164 -15.11 15.51 -13.38
C ILE A 164 -13.97 16.33 -12.78
N LEU A 165 -12.72 15.95 -13.05
CA LEU A 165 -11.54 16.63 -12.56
C LEU A 165 -11.43 18.06 -13.12
N SER A 166 -11.67 18.26 -14.42
CA SER A 166 -11.65 19.58 -15.05
C SER A 166 -12.70 20.56 -14.50
N ARG A 167 -13.77 20.07 -13.89
CA ARG A 167 -14.81 20.92 -13.26
C ARG A 167 -14.40 21.42 -11.87
N LYS A 168 -13.33 20.89 -11.27
CA LYS A 168 -12.86 21.28 -9.94
C LYS A 168 -11.83 22.41 -10.06
N PRO A 169 -12.08 23.60 -9.47
CA PRO A 169 -11.23 24.78 -9.67
C PRO A 169 -9.82 24.64 -9.09
N HIS A 170 -9.63 23.78 -8.09
CA HIS A 170 -8.35 23.53 -7.43
C HIS A 170 -7.53 22.38 -8.07
N ILE A 171 -8.09 21.73 -9.10
CA ILE A 171 -7.38 20.69 -9.84
C ILE A 171 -6.63 21.33 -11.01
N ASP A 172 -5.33 21.11 -11.03
CA ASP A 172 -4.45 21.59 -12.10
C ASP A 172 -4.68 20.80 -13.40
N GLN A 173 -4.62 21.50 -14.54
CA GLN A 173 -4.79 20.90 -15.86
C GLN A 173 -3.71 19.85 -16.19
N ASN A 174 -2.51 19.95 -15.61
CA ASN A 174 -1.45 18.96 -15.74
C ASN A 174 -1.86 17.62 -15.13
N PHE A 175 -2.53 17.63 -13.97
CA PHE A 175 -3.07 16.40 -13.37
C PHE A 175 -4.17 15.80 -14.22
N VAL A 176 -5.07 16.63 -14.78
CA VAL A 176 -6.11 16.15 -15.72
C VAL A 176 -5.47 15.48 -16.93
N LYS A 177 -4.47 16.12 -17.54
CA LYS A 177 -3.74 15.57 -18.70
C LYS A 177 -3.05 14.26 -18.34
N HIS A 178 -2.44 14.16 -17.16
CA HIS A 178 -1.83 12.92 -16.68
C HIS A 178 -2.82 11.76 -16.66
N VAL A 179 -3.99 11.95 -16.03
CA VAL A 179 -5.05 10.94 -15.97
C VAL A 179 -5.55 10.55 -17.38
N GLN A 180 -5.68 11.51 -18.30
CA GLN A 180 -6.06 11.25 -19.70
C GLN A 180 -5.01 10.43 -20.44
N THR A 181 -3.73 10.77 -20.30
CA THR A 181 -2.62 10.03 -20.92
C THR A 181 -2.62 8.58 -20.45
N GLN A 182 -2.73 8.36 -19.13
CA GLN A 182 -2.78 7.01 -18.57
C GLN A 182 -4.00 6.21 -19.05
N GLN A 183 -5.17 6.85 -19.23
CA GLN A 183 -6.34 6.21 -19.83
C GLN A 183 -6.10 5.76 -21.29
N LEU A 184 -5.46 6.63 -22.09
CA LEU A 184 -5.10 6.33 -23.47
C LEU A 184 -4.07 5.20 -23.57
N GLU A 185 -3.07 5.18 -22.68
CA GLU A 185 -2.07 4.11 -22.60
C GLU A 185 -2.72 2.75 -22.31
N VAL A 186 -3.63 2.68 -21.33
CA VAL A 186 -4.37 1.45 -21.01
C VAL A 186 -5.25 0.99 -22.18
N LEU A 187 -5.95 1.90 -22.86
CA LEU A 187 -6.75 1.57 -24.05
C LEU A 187 -5.87 1.05 -25.19
N THR A 188 -4.73 1.69 -25.40
CA THR A 188 -3.73 1.31 -26.42
C THR A 188 -3.18 -0.07 -26.11
N LEU A 189 -2.72 -0.34 -24.88
CA LEU A 189 -2.27 -1.65 -24.43
C LEU A 189 -3.34 -2.74 -24.59
N LYS A 190 -4.60 -2.44 -24.21
CA LYS A 190 -5.74 -3.37 -24.41
C LYS A 190 -5.97 -3.67 -25.88
N SER A 191 -5.91 -2.67 -26.76
CA SER A 191 -6.08 -2.86 -28.20
C SER A 191 -4.91 -3.66 -28.81
N MET A 192 -3.67 -3.37 -28.42
CA MET A 192 -2.48 -4.13 -28.81
C MET A 192 -2.59 -5.59 -28.35
N CYS A 193 -2.99 -5.84 -27.10
CA CYS A 193 -3.21 -7.19 -26.59
C CYS A 193 -4.30 -7.92 -27.36
N ARG A 194 -5.44 -7.27 -27.65
CA ARG A 194 -6.50 -7.85 -28.50
C ARG A 194 -5.98 -8.22 -29.88
N ILE A 195 -5.17 -7.38 -30.51
CA ILE A 195 -4.56 -7.65 -31.82
C ILE A 195 -3.57 -8.81 -31.74
N CYS A 196 -2.68 -8.82 -30.74
CA CYS A 196 -1.70 -9.89 -30.53
C CYS A 196 -2.38 -11.23 -30.26
N VAL A 197 -3.34 -11.27 -29.34
CA VAL A 197 -4.16 -12.45 -29.05
C VAL A 197 -4.90 -12.88 -30.31
N ARG A 198 -5.57 -11.98 -31.04
CA ARG A 198 -6.27 -12.32 -32.29
C ARG A 198 -5.35 -12.90 -33.35
N LYS A 199 -4.15 -12.34 -33.56
CA LYS A 199 -3.15 -12.89 -34.48
C LYS A 199 -2.71 -14.30 -34.06
N GLU A 200 -2.51 -14.51 -32.77
CA GLU A 200 -2.09 -15.80 -32.22
C GLU A 200 -3.21 -16.85 -32.28
N LEU A 201 -4.46 -16.45 -32.05
CA LEU A 201 -5.65 -17.28 -32.24
C LEU A 201 -5.82 -17.70 -33.71
N ILE A 202 -5.63 -16.78 -34.66
CA ILE A 202 -5.69 -17.08 -36.10
C ILE A 202 -4.59 -18.09 -36.50
N LYS A 203 -3.37 -17.93 -35.98
CA LYS A 203 -2.27 -18.89 -36.21
C LYS A 203 -2.56 -20.29 -35.62
N LYS A 204 -3.20 -20.34 -34.46
CA LYS A 204 -3.45 -21.58 -33.68
C LYS A 204 -4.81 -22.23 -33.93
N ALA A 205 -5.71 -21.59 -34.68
CA ALA A 205 -6.99 -22.14 -35.15
C ALA A 205 -6.81 -23.39 -36.02
N ASN A 206 -5.58 -23.73 -36.40
CA ASN A 206 -5.18 -25.06 -36.84
C ASN A 206 -5.14 -26.08 -35.67
N GLY A 207 -6.25 -26.23 -34.92
CA GLY A 207 -6.57 -27.46 -34.18
C GLY A 207 -6.33 -27.56 -32.66
N CYS A 208 -6.38 -26.49 -31.86
CA CYS A 208 -6.29 -26.62 -30.39
C CYS A 208 -7.17 -25.66 -29.57
N SER A 209 -7.64 -26.13 -28.40
CA SER A 209 -8.45 -25.37 -27.45
C SER A 209 -7.73 -24.11 -26.94
N ILE A 210 -8.38 -22.98 -27.13
CA ILE A 210 -7.88 -21.62 -26.91
C ILE A 210 -7.62 -21.34 -25.42
N ARG A 211 -8.42 -21.94 -24.53
CA ARG A 211 -8.44 -21.62 -23.09
C ARG A 211 -7.17 -22.05 -22.34
N ALA A 212 -6.62 -23.22 -22.67
CA ALA A 212 -5.41 -23.76 -22.02
C ALA A 212 -4.13 -23.04 -22.42
N LYS A 213 -4.13 -22.34 -23.57
CA LYS A 213 -2.94 -21.64 -24.10
C LYS A 213 -2.87 -20.17 -23.66
N LEU A 214 -4.01 -19.54 -23.38
CA LEU A 214 -4.07 -18.18 -22.81
C LEU A 214 -3.44 -18.12 -21.41
N SER A 215 -3.59 -19.18 -20.60
CA SER A 215 -3.00 -19.30 -19.26
C SER A 215 -1.48 -19.56 -19.24
N GLN A 216 -0.85 -19.80 -20.39
CA GLN A 216 0.59 -20.11 -20.51
C GLN A 216 1.44 -18.96 -21.08
N LEU A 217 0.82 -17.83 -21.47
CA LEU A 217 1.54 -16.69 -22.03
C LEU A 217 2.24 -15.89 -20.92
N PRO A 218 3.55 -15.55 -21.06
CA PRO A 218 4.26 -14.71 -20.11
C PRO A 218 3.83 -13.25 -20.30
N LEU A 219 2.68 -12.91 -19.72
CA LEU A 219 2.13 -11.55 -19.75
C LEU A 219 2.69 -10.75 -18.57
N PRO A 220 3.05 -9.46 -18.77
CA PRO A 220 3.33 -8.51 -17.69
C PRO A 220 2.24 -8.56 -16.61
N LYS A 221 2.61 -8.46 -15.32
CA LYS A 221 1.66 -8.53 -14.18
C LYS A 221 0.45 -7.60 -14.34
N LEU A 222 0.65 -6.39 -14.88
CA LEU A 222 -0.43 -5.45 -15.21
C LEU A 222 -1.46 -6.02 -16.18
N LEU A 223 -1.03 -6.80 -17.17
CA LEU A 223 -1.92 -7.40 -18.18
C LEU A 223 -2.62 -8.67 -17.69
N GLN A 224 -2.04 -9.37 -16.70
CA GLN A 224 -2.68 -10.55 -16.09
C GLN A 224 -4.03 -10.19 -15.44
N ASN A 225 -4.13 -9.00 -14.82
CA ASN A 225 -5.37 -8.49 -14.22
C ASN A 225 -6.44 -8.10 -15.27
N TYR A 226 -6.06 -7.87 -16.53
CA TYR A 226 -6.97 -7.45 -17.60
C TYR A 226 -7.46 -8.58 -18.51
N ILE A 227 -6.98 -9.81 -18.31
CA ILE A 227 -7.31 -10.97 -19.15
C ILE A 227 -8.44 -11.83 -18.55
N ILE A 228 -8.83 -11.57 -17.30
CA ILE A 228 -9.82 -12.36 -16.55
C ILE A 228 -11.27 -11.80 -16.66
N LEU A 229 -11.50 -10.68 -17.36
CA LEU A 229 -12.85 -10.16 -17.67
C LEU A 229 -13.23 -10.44 -19.13
#